data_AF-A0AAQ5Y1T6-F1
#
_entry.id   AF-A0AAQ5Y1T6-F1
#
_cell.length_a   1.000
_cell.length_b   1.000
_cell.length_c   1.000
_cell.angle_alpha   90.00
_cell.angle_beta   90.00
_cell.angle_gamma   90.00
#
_symmetry.space_group_name_H-M   'P 1'
#
loop_
_entity.id
_entity.type
_entity.pdbx_description
1 polymer ?
#
loop_
_entity_poly.entity_id
_entity_poly.type
_entity_poly.pdbx_seq_one_letter_code
_entity_poly.pdbx_strand_id
1 'polypeptide(L)'
;GCWQIFTRATVFFSSGCRYVSKAAAKAQMEFDYDGPSMKTAVPGPRSQELTKQLGDIQNVGAVNFFCNYEESRGNYLVDVDGNRMLDIYTQISSIPIGYNHPALLKLMTNPNNLSTFVNRPALGILPPENFPDKIAESLLSVAPSGMTRVQTMACGSCSNENAYKAMFIWYRNKERGYKTPSDEDHSTCMINQAPGCPDLSILSFMGAFHGRTMGCLATTHSKVIHKLDVPSFDWPIAPFPKLQYPLEEFTRENALEEARCLEEVEDLIVKWRQKGKPVAGIVIEPIQAEGGDNHASPDFFRRLRDIARKPYRIFNTWMGDPSKNLFLSEVLNVIRRENLLEEVTRSGKALLNGLYELQAQYPGILSRARGQGTFCAIDICDGATRDTILVKARDKGVLLGGCGDRSIRFRPALVFKEYHVHLLLNIFNDVLANHK
;
A
#
# COMPACT_ATOMS: atom_id res chain seq x y z
N GLY A 1 -2.14 -70.95 -4.96
CA GLY A 1 -1.56 -71.16 -6.30
C GLY A 1 -0.40 -70.21 -6.48
N CYS A 2 0.75 -70.74 -6.90
CA CYS A 2 2.00 -70.08 -7.30
C CYS A 2 2.75 -69.22 -6.27
N TRP A 3 3.69 -69.90 -5.59
CA TRP A 3 4.97 -69.37 -5.15
C TRP A 3 5.98 -69.51 -6.29
N GLN A 4 6.83 -68.50 -6.54
CA GLN A 4 8.04 -68.63 -7.36
C GLN A 4 9.27 -68.10 -6.62
N ILE A 5 10.32 -68.90 -6.73
CA ILE A 5 11.69 -68.78 -6.19
C ILE A 5 12.60 -68.24 -7.32
N PHE A 6 13.84 -67.87 -6.96
CA PHE A 6 15.07 -67.68 -7.78
C PHE A 6 15.36 -66.21 -8.17
N THR A 7 16.57 -65.63 -8.07
CA THR A 7 17.89 -66.00 -7.52
C THR A 7 18.76 -64.73 -7.42
N ARG A 8 19.81 -64.78 -6.58
CA ARG A 8 20.93 -63.81 -6.52
C ARG A 8 21.77 -63.76 -7.81
N ALA A 9 22.26 -62.58 -8.16
CA ALA A 9 23.53 -62.39 -8.87
C ALA A 9 24.21 -61.10 -8.40
N THR A 10 25.44 -61.25 -7.89
CA THR A 10 26.36 -60.20 -7.47
C THR A 10 27.33 -59.95 -8.63
N VAL A 11 27.58 -58.69 -9.01
CA VAL A 11 28.70 -58.32 -9.88
C VAL A 11 29.42 -57.11 -9.29
N PHE A 12 30.71 -57.30 -9.02
CA PHE A 12 31.71 -56.29 -8.68
C PHE A 12 32.04 -55.43 -9.91
N PHE A 13 32.22 -54.12 -9.73
CA PHE A 13 33.18 -53.34 -10.52
C PHE A 13 33.83 -52.25 -9.68
N SER A 14 35.17 -52.28 -9.69
CA SER A 14 36.07 -51.30 -9.07
C SER A 14 36.38 -50.14 -10.02
N SER A 15 36.38 -48.93 -9.46
CA SER A 15 37.31 -47.82 -9.66
C SER A 15 37.79 -47.42 -11.07
N GLY A 16 37.33 -46.24 -11.52
CA GLY A 16 38.22 -45.20 -12.05
C GLY A 16 38.03 -44.75 -13.49
N CYS A 17 37.30 -43.65 -13.71
CA CYS A 17 37.82 -42.49 -14.44
C CYS A 17 36.92 -41.27 -14.16
N ARG A 18 37.54 -40.17 -13.70
CA ARG A 18 36.87 -38.91 -13.35
C ARG A 18 36.47 -38.18 -14.63
N TYR A 19 35.17 -37.96 -14.83
CA TYR A 19 34.69 -36.78 -15.54
C TYR A 19 34.09 -35.83 -14.50
N VAL A 20 34.87 -34.84 -14.11
CA VAL A 20 34.40 -33.68 -13.36
C VAL A 20 33.52 -32.89 -14.33
N SER A 21 32.21 -33.16 -14.30
CA SER A 21 31.24 -32.30 -14.96
C SER A 21 31.36 -30.91 -14.33
N LYS A 22 31.74 -29.96 -15.18
CA LYS A 22 31.93 -28.54 -14.87
C LYS A 22 30.79 -28.03 -13.98
N ALA A 23 31.18 -27.24 -12.99
CA ALA A 23 30.33 -26.44 -12.15
C ALA A 23 29.10 -25.92 -12.92
N ALA A 24 27.91 -26.28 -12.44
CA ALA A 24 26.74 -25.45 -12.69
C ALA A 24 26.91 -24.18 -11.83
N ALA A 25 27.77 -23.27 -12.29
CA ALA A 25 27.61 -21.86 -12.00
C ALA A 25 26.34 -21.42 -12.72
N LYS A 26 25.18 -21.78 -12.16
CA LYS A 26 23.93 -21.15 -12.56
C LYS A 26 24.04 -19.74 -12.02
N ALA A 27 24.36 -18.82 -12.94
CA ALA A 27 24.38 -17.39 -12.72
C ALA A 27 23.25 -17.01 -11.76
N GLN A 28 23.63 -16.59 -10.56
CA GLN A 28 22.73 -15.86 -9.70
C GLN A 28 22.48 -14.58 -10.49
N MET A 29 21.40 -14.56 -11.28
CA MET A 29 21.01 -13.38 -12.02
C MET A 29 20.96 -12.27 -10.98
N GLU A 30 21.81 -11.24 -11.13
CA GLU A 30 21.77 -10.10 -10.22
C GLU A 30 20.34 -9.57 -10.26
N PHE A 31 19.64 -9.76 -9.15
CA PHE A 31 18.22 -9.44 -9.00
C PHE A 31 17.99 -7.93 -9.08
N ASP A 32 19.04 -7.15 -8.83
CA ASP A 32 19.01 -5.70 -8.79
C ASP A 32 20.12 -5.11 -9.68
N TYR A 33 20.10 -3.80 -9.92
CA TYR A 33 21.19 -3.09 -10.56
C TYR A 33 22.11 -2.40 -9.54
N ASP A 34 23.34 -2.06 -9.94
CA ASP A 34 24.29 -1.35 -9.07
C ASP A 34 23.94 0.14 -8.84
N GLY A 35 23.17 0.74 -9.76
CA GLY A 35 22.86 2.17 -9.69
C GLY A 35 22.05 2.69 -10.88
N PRO A 36 21.57 3.94 -10.81
CA PRO A 36 20.84 4.59 -11.90
C PRO A 36 21.72 4.78 -13.14
N SER A 37 21.08 4.93 -14.30
CA SER A 37 21.75 5.25 -15.56
C SER A 37 20.81 6.09 -16.42
N MET A 38 21.10 7.39 -16.52
CA MET A 38 20.29 8.35 -17.26
C MET A 38 20.89 8.57 -18.65
N LYS A 39 20.03 8.51 -19.67
CA LYS A 39 20.36 8.68 -21.09
C LYS A 39 19.72 9.93 -21.69
N THR A 40 18.56 10.33 -21.18
CA THR A 40 17.77 11.47 -21.65
C THR A 40 17.16 12.21 -20.46
N ALA A 41 16.58 13.39 -20.71
CA ALA A 41 15.66 14.01 -19.75
C ALA A 41 14.39 13.16 -19.60
N VAL A 42 13.70 13.24 -18.46
CA VAL A 42 12.46 12.49 -18.22
C VAL A 42 11.28 13.47 -18.13
N PRO A 43 10.20 13.29 -18.92
CA PRO A 43 9.99 12.25 -19.94
C PRO A 43 10.87 12.47 -21.18
N GLY A 44 11.45 11.39 -21.70
CA GLY A 44 12.24 11.43 -22.93
C GLY A 44 11.36 11.45 -24.19
N PRO A 45 11.97 11.57 -25.39
CA PRO A 45 11.24 11.70 -26.65
C PRO A 45 10.24 10.57 -26.90
N ARG A 46 10.58 9.32 -26.55
CA ARG A 46 9.68 8.18 -26.73
C ARG A 46 8.51 8.25 -25.76
N SER A 47 8.75 8.59 -24.50
CA SER A 47 7.68 8.80 -23.51
C SER A 47 6.73 9.93 -23.92
N GLN A 48 7.24 11.03 -24.48
CA GLN A 48 6.42 12.15 -24.95
C GLN A 48 5.53 11.75 -26.12
N GLU A 49 6.08 11.02 -27.10
CA GLU A 49 5.30 10.50 -28.24
C GLU A 49 4.17 9.57 -27.77
N LEU A 50 4.44 8.64 -26.84
CA LEU A 50 3.42 7.77 -26.27
C LEU A 50 2.37 8.53 -25.45
N THR A 51 2.79 9.61 -24.76
CA THR A 51 1.87 10.49 -24.03
C THR A 51 0.92 11.19 -24.97
N LYS A 52 1.41 11.66 -26.12
CA LYS A 52 0.56 12.27 -27.16
C LYS A 52 -0.45 11.25 -27.71
N GLN A 53 0.02 10.06 -28.07
CA GLN A 53 -0.85 8.98 -28.59
C GLN A 53 -1.94 8.59 -27.58
N LEU A 54 -1.59 8.47 -26.30
CA LEU A 54 -2.56 8.18 -25.25
C LEU A 54 -3.51 9.37 -24.99
N GLY A 55 -3.02 10.60 -25.18
CA GLY A 55 -3.77 11.84 -25.06
C GLY A 55 -4.94 11.96 -26.04
N ASP A 56 -4.84 11.30 -27.20
CA ASP A 56 -5.95 11.21 -28.16
C ASP A 56 -7.10 10.31 -27.66
N ILE A 57 -6.85 9.49 -26.64
CA ILE A 57 -7.80 8.46 -26.14
C ILE A 57 -8.32 8.81 -24.74
N GLN A 58 -7.48 9.38 -23.88
CA GLN A 58 -7.84 9.73 -22.50
C GLN A 58 -7.02 10.90 -21.96
N ASN A 59 -7.44 11.42 -20.82
CA ASN A 59 -6.67 12.45 -20.12
C ASN A 59 -5.33 11.88 -19.62
N VAL A 60 -4.23 12.50 -20.04
CA VAL A 60 -2.84 12.11 -19.72
C VAL A 60 -2.15 13.04 -18.72
N GLY A 61 -2.86 14.01 -18.13
CA GLY A 61 -2.26 15.02 -17.25
C GLY A 61 -1.56 14.47 -16.01
N ALA A 62 -1.82 13.21 -15.63
CA ALA A 62 -1.14 12.52 -14.53
C ALA A 62 -0.02 11.57 -14.98
N VAL A 63 0.22 11.41 -16.29
CA VAL A 63 1.27 10.54 -16.81
C VAL A 63 2.63 11.21 -16.66
N ASN A 64 3.54 10.59 -15.90
CA ASN A 64 4.90 11.11 -15.73
C ASN A 64 5.81 10.75 -16.92
N PHE A 65 5.82 9.48 -17.31
CA PHE A 65 6.58 8.89 -18.42
C PHE A 65 6.10 7.45 -18.65
N PHE A 66 6.51 6.82 -19.75
CA PHE A 66 6.17 5.42 -20.04
C PHE A 66 7.28 4.48 -19.61
N CYS A 67 6.92 3.31 -19.07
CA CYS A 67 7.86 2.37 -18.47
C CYS A 67 8.16 1.18 -19.38
N ASN A 68 9.39 0.68 -19.34
CA ASN A 68 9.79 -0.64 -19.83
C ASN A 68 9.90 -1.58 -18.63
N TYR A 69 8.80 -2.27 -18.31
CA TYR A 69 8.75 -3.14 -17.15
C TYR A 69 9.56 -4.42 -17.34
N GLU A 70 9.75 -4.88 -18.58
CA GLU A 70 10.54 -6.06 -18.92
C GLU A 70 12.02 -5.88 -18.51
N GLU A 71 12.55 -4.66 -18.63
CA GLU A 71 13.92 -4.31 -18.20
C GLU A 71 13.99 -3.78 -16.76
N SER A 72 12.87 -3.54 -16.09
CA SER A 72 12.88 -3.09 -14.69
C SER A 72 13.24 -4.25 -13.75
N ARG A 73 14.10 -4.04 -12.74
CA ARG A 73 14.54 -5.10 -11.82
C ARG A 73 14.80 -4.55 -10.43
N GLY A 74 14.45 -5.32 -9.40
CA GLY A 74 14.70 -4.97 -8.01
C GLY A 74 14.13 -3.60 -7.67
N ASN A 75 15.01 -2.67 -7.26
CA ASN A 75 14.63 -1.30 -6.88
C ASN A 75 14.67 -0.32 -8.06
N TYR A 76 14.89 -0.75 -9.30
CA TYR A 76 15.05 0.14 -10.44
C TYR A 76 13.93 0.00 -11.47
N LEU A 77 13.36 1.15 -11.83
CA LEU A 77 12.39 1.31 -12.90
C LEU A 77 13.11 1.82 -14.15
N VAL A 78 12.89 1.13 -15.27
CA VAL A 78 13.41 1.51 -16.58
C VAL A 78 12.29 2.16 -17.38
N ASP A 79 12.55 3.32 -17.99
CA ASP A 79 11.60 3.96 -18.91
C ASP A 79 11.79 3.52 -20.36
N VAL A 80 10.87 3.90 -21.24
CA VAL A 80 10.92 3.56 -22.67
C VAL A 80 12.04 4.28 -23.44
N ASP A 81 12.67 5.27 -22.82
CA ASP A 81 13.83 6.00 -23.34
C ASP A 81 15.16 5.39 -22.87
N GLY A 82 15.08 4.31 -22.07
CA GLY A 82 16.21 3.55 -21.57
C GLY A 82 16.90 4.20 -20.36
N ASN A 83 16.27 5.19 -19.72
CA ASN A 83 16.69 5.69 -18.41
C ASN A 83 16.39 4.64 -17.35
N ARG A 84 17.32 4.43 -16.44
CA ARG A 84 17.18 3.55 -15.29
C ARG A 84 17.22 4.39 -14.02
N MET A 85 16.13 4.39 -13.27
CA MET A 85 15.96 5.20 -12.05
C MET A 85 15.83 4.29 -10.83
N LEU A 86 16.48 4.66 -9.73
CA LEU A 86 16.19 4.10 -8.41
C LEU A 86 14.78 4.53 -7.99
N ASP A 87 13.86 3.59 -7.85
CA ASP A 87 12.46 3.85 -7.58
C ASP A 87 12.12 3.77 -6.09
N ILE A 88 11.86 4.94 -5.51
CA ILE A 88 11.49 5.13 -4.10
C ILE A 88 10.01 5.54 -3.98
N TYR A 89 9.22 5.26 -5.02
CA TYR A 89 7.78 5.49 -5.05
C TYR A 89 6.97 4.21 -5.30
N THR A 90 7.58 3.23 -5.98
CA THR A 90 7.12 1.84 -6.17
C THR A 90 5.65 1.72 -6.58
N GLN A 91 5.29 2.46 -7.64
CA GLN A 91 3.93 2.48 -8.18
C GLN A 91 2.90 2.83 -7.09
N ILE A 92 3.17 3.88 -6.32
CA ILE A 92 2.36 4.31 -5.18
C ILE A 92 2.34 3.23 -4.08
N SER A 93 3.53 2.79 -3.66
CA SER A 93 3.72 1.81 -2.57
C SER A 93 3.04 0.46 -2.82
N SER A 94 2.94 0.02 -4.07
CA SER A 94 2.20 -1.20 -4.45
C SER A 94 3.09 -2.36 -4.95
N ILE A 95 4.37 -2.12 -5.20
CA ILE A 95 5.35 -3.17 -5.55
C ILE A 95 6.07 -3.64 -4.28
N PRO A 96 5.79 -4.85 -3.77
CA PRO A 96 6.28 -5.27 -2.45
C PRO A 96 7.77 -5.66 -2.47
N ILE A 97 8.20 -6.48 -3.43
CA ILE A 97 9.54 -7.11 -3.44
C ILE A 97 10.34 -6.74 -4.69
N GLY A 98 10.09 -5.55 -5.25
CA GLY A 98 10.80 -5.05 -6.43
C GLY A 98 10.29 -5.64 -7.76
N TYR A 99 10.78 -5.04 -8.84
CA TYR A 99 10.40 -5.40 -10.21
C TYR A 99 11.04 -6.74 -10.64
N ASN A 100 10.30 -7.53 -11.42
CA ASN A 100 10.76 -8.80 -12.00
C ASN A 100 11.46 -9.76 -11.02
N HIS A 101 10.96 -9.83 -9.78
CA HIS A 101 11.54 -10.68 -8.75
C HIS A 101 11.58 -12.16 -9.20
N PRO A 102 12.74 -12.84 -9.16
CA PRO A 102 12.93 -14.19 -9.69
C PRO A 102 11.92 -15.21 -9.15
N ALA A 103 11.53 -15.09 -7.87
CA ALA A 103 10.51 -15.95 -7.29
C ALA A 103 9.12 -15.80 -7.97
N LEU A 104 8.71 -14.57 -8.33
CA LEU A 104 7.45 -14.33 -9.02
C LEU A 104 7.52 -14.76 -10.48
N LEU A 105 8.65 -14.54 -11.15
CA LEU A 105 8.89 -15.06 -12.49
C LEU A 105 8.82 -16.59 -12.52
N LYS A 106 9.40 -17.26 -11.52
CA LYS A 106 9.33 -18.72 -11.37
C LYS A 106 7.88 -19.20 -11.21
N LEU A 107 7.05 -18.49 -10.44
CA LEU A 107 5.62 -18.80 -10.34
C LEU A 107 4.91 -18.69 -11.70
N MET A 108 5.22 -17.66 -12.49
CA MET A 108 4.60 -17.44 -13.81
C MET A 108 4.98 -18.53 -14.81
N THR A 109 6.21 -19.01 -14.76
CA THR A 109 6.70 -20.06 -15.68
C THR A 109 6.28 -21.48 -15.27
N ASN A 110 5.65 -21.66 -14.11
CA ASN A 110 5.21 -22.97 -13.66
C ASN A 110 3.92 -23.40 -14.41
N PRO A 111 3.95 -24.46 -15.23
CA PRO A 111 2.79 -24.90 -16.01
C PRO A 111 1.56 -25.21 -15.15
N ASN A 112 1.76 -25.64 -13.90
CA ASN A 112 0.66 -25.96 -12.97
C ASN A 112 -0.16 -24.72 -12.57
N ASN A 113 0.38 -23.51 -12.77
CA ASN A 113 -0.30 -22.27 -12.41
C ASN A 113 -1.12 -21.66 -13.56
N LEU A 114 -0.98 -22.16 -14.80
CA LEU A 114 -1.59 -21.54 -16.00
C LEU A 114 -3.10 -21.35 -15.87
N SER A 115 -3.81 -22.36 -15.37
CA SER A 115 -5.27 -22.29 -15.17
C SER A 115 -5.69 -21.12 -14.27
N THR A 116 -4.90 -20.82 -13.23
CA THR A 116 -5.18 -19.73 -12.29
C THR A 116 -5.18 -18.35 -12.96
N PHE A 117 -4.39 -18.18 -14.03
CA PHE A 117 -4.27 -16.90 -14.73
C PHE A 117 -5.35 -16.68 -15.80
N VAL A 118 -5.78 -17.75 -16.47
CA VAL A 118 -6.73 -17.65 -17.59
C VAL A 118 -8.18 -17.89 -17.17
N ASN A 119 -8.41 -18.63 -16.07
CA ASN A 119 -9.74 -18.93 -15.57
C ASN A 119 -10.02 -18.11 -14.30
N ARG A 120 -10.64 -16.94 -14.45
CA ARG A 120 -11.02 -16.08 -13.32
C ARG A 120 -12.41 -16.48 -12.78
N PRO A 121 -12.50 -17.09 -11.58
CA PRO A 121 -13.78 -17.56 -11.05
C PRO A 121 -14.61 -16.43 -10.42
N ALA A 122 -15.92 -16.63 -10.35
CA ALA A 122 -16.77 -15.91 -9.41
C ALA A 122 -16.59 -16.51 -8.00
N LEU A 123 -15.58 -16.01 -7.27
CA LEU A 123 -15.09 -16.59 -6.00
C LEU A 123 -16.17 -16.82 -4.93
N GLY A 124 -17.22 -15.99 -4.90
CA GLY A 124 -18.30 -16.13 -3.92
C GLY A 124 -19.24 -17.31 -4.16
N ILE A 125 -19.19 -17.95 -5.33
CA ILE A 125 -20.09 -19.06 -5.70
C ILE A 125 -19.36 -20.27 -6.28
N LEU A 126 -18.23 -20.08 -6.98
CA LEU A 126 -17.49 -21.12 -7.67
C LEU A 126 -15.99 -20.98 -7.37
N PRO A 127 -15.56 -21.08 -6.09
CA PRO A 127 -14.14 -21.00 -5.75
C PRO A 127 -13.36 -22.20 -6.30
N PRO A 128 -12.08 -22.04 -6.67
CA PRO A 128 -11.23 -23.16 -7.07
C PRO A 128 -10.91 -24.04 -5.85
N GLU A 129 -10.57 -25.30 -6.11
CA GLU A 129 -10.32 -26.33 -5.08
C GLU A 129 -9.31 -25.88 -4.01
N ASN A 130 -8.23 -25.23 -4.41
CA ASN A 130 -7.15 -24.79 -3.52
C ASN A 130 -7.39 -23.42 -2.85
N PHE A 131 -8.56 -22.81 -3.01
CA PHE A 131 -8.81 -21.46 -2.49
C PHE A 131 -8.67 -21.36 -0.96
N PRO A 132 -9.22 -22.29 -0.14
CA PRO A 132 -9.05 -22.23 1.32
C PRO A 132 -7.59 -22.28 1.75
N ASP A 133 -6.79 -23.18 1.16
CA ASP A 133 -5.37 -23.32 1.47
C ASP A 133 -4.59 -22.08 1.07
N LYS A 134 -4.87 -21.51 -0.11
CA LYS A 134 -4.22 -20.27 -0.56
C LYS A 134 -4.56 -19.09 0.35
N ILE A 135 -5.78 -19.01 0.87
CA ILE A 135 -6.15 -18.00 1.86
C ILE A 135 -5.43 -18.23 3.20
N ALA A 136 -5.30 -19.49 3.63
CA ALA A 136 -4.58 -19.87 4.84
C ALA A 136 -3.09 -19.50 4.78
N GLU A 137 -2.42 -19.91 3.69
CA GLU A 137 -0.99 -19.67 3.43
C GLU A 137 -0.66 -18.18 3.25
N SER A 138 -1.62 -17.38 2.76
CA SER A 138 -1.43 -15.96 2.50
C SER A 138 -2.06 -15.07 3.59
N LEU A 139 -3.29 -14.63 3.41
CA LEU A 139 -3.93 -13.60 4.24
C LEU A 139 -4.10 -14.02 5.69
N LEU A 140 -4.50 -15.27 5.97
CA LEU A 140 -4.70 -15.72 7.35
C LEU A 140 -3.39 -15.96 8.09
N SER A 141 -2.30 -16.26 7.38
CA SER A 141 -0.96 -16.41 7.98
C SER A 141 -0.40 -15.11 8.56
N VAL A 142 -1.04 -13.97 8.24
CA VAL A 142 -0.72 -12.63 8.75
C VAL A 142 -1.97 -11.94 9.35
N ALA A 143 -2.96 -12.73 9.80
CA ALA A 143 -4.19 -12.19 10.35
C ALA A 143 -3.94 -11.31 11.59
N PRO A 144 -4.54 -10.11 11.66
CA PRO A 144 -4.46 -9.28 12.86
C PRO A 144 -5.09 -9.95 14.08
N SER A 145 -4.58 -9.63 15.27
CA SER A 145 -5.10 -10.19 16.53
C SER A 145 -6.61 -9.95 16.68
N GLY A 146 -7.35 -11.00 17.01
CA GLY A 146 -8.81 -10.98 17.17
C GLY A 146 -9.60 -11.05 15.86
N MET A 147 -8.97 -11.01 14.69
CA MET A 147 -9.64 -11.12 13.39
C MET A 147 -9.43 -12.52 12.78
N THR A 148 -10.39 -13.42 12.95
CA THR A 148 -10.30 -14.82 12.49
C THR A 148 -10.94 -15.08 11.12
N ARG A 149 -11.45 -14.05 10.46
CA ARG A 149 -12.17 -14.15 9.19
C ARG A 149 -11.61 -13.14 8.21
N VAL A 150 -11.60 -13.52 6.93
CA VAL A 150 -11.17 -12.66 5.83
C VAL A 150 -12.22 -12.69 4.73
N GLN A 151 -12.44 -11.52 4.15
CA GLN A 151 -13.23 -11.33 2.94
C GLN A 151 -12.33 -10.63 1.94
N THR A 152 -12.04 -11.28 0.81
CA THR A 152 -11.14 -10.77 -0.21
C THR A 152 -11.86 -9.76 -1.12
N MET A 153 -11.09 -8.84 -1.71
CA MET A 153 -11.55 -7.69 -2.51
C MET A 153 -10.50 -7.37 -3.58
N ALA A 154 -10.86 -6.69 -4.66
CA ALA A 154 -9.96 -6.47 -5.80
C ALA A 154 -9.09 -5.22 -5.68
N CYS A 155 -9.51 -4.21 -4.91
CA CYS A 155 -8.76 -2.97 -4.71
C CYS A 155 -9.10 -2.33 -3.36
N GLY A 156 -8.32 -1.32 -2.94
CA GLY A 156 -8.55 -0.59 -1.68
C GLY A 156 -9.93 0.04 -1.57
N SER A 157 -10.44 0.66 -2.64
CA SER A 157 -11.77 1.29 -2.63
C SER A 157 -12.88 0.28 -2.36
N CYS A 158 -12.92 -0.86 -3.06
CA CYS A 158 -13.97 -1.84 -2.82
C CYS A 158 -13.80 -2.57 -1.49
N SER A 159 -12.58 -2.68 -0.96
CA SER A 159 -12.34 -3.10 0.43
C SER A 159 -13.03 -2.17 1.43
N ASN A 160 -12.83 -0.86 1.29
CA ASN A 160 -13.42 0.14 2.19
C ASN A 160 -14.95 0.25 2.04
N GLU A 161 -15.48 0.33 0.81
CA GLU A 161 -16.93 0.35 0.57
C GLU A 161 -17.61 -0.87 1.22
N ASN A 162 -17.01 -2.05 1.07
CA ASN A 162 -17.56 -3.24 1.69
C ASN A 162 -17.40 -3.18 3.20
N ALA A 163 -16.25 -2.77 3.73
CA ALA A 163 -16.06 -2.53 5.17
C ALA A 163 -17.16 -1.63 5.76
N TYR A 164 -17.53 -0.53 5.07
CA TYR A 164 -18.61 0.36 5.52
C TYR A 164 -19.96 -0.35 5.52
N LYS A 165 -20.27 -1.14 4.48
CA LYS A 165 -21.45 -1.99 4.48
C LYS A 165 -21.48 -2.96 5.67
N ALA A 166 -20.34 -3.45 6.20
CA ALA A 166 -20.37 -4.28 7.44
C ALA A 166 -20.88 -3.47 8.57
N MET A 167 -20.29 -2.30 8.72
CA MET A 167 -20.52 -1.44 9.85
C MET A 167 -22.01 -1.09 9.85
N PHE A 168 -22.59 -0.72 8.71
CA PHE A 168 -24.03 -0.46 8.58
C PHE A 168 -24.91 -1.68 8.84
N ILE A 169 -24.63 -2.82 8.19
CA ILE A 169 -25.43 -4.06 8.37
C ILE A 169 -25.37 -4.52 9.82
N TRP A 170 -24.18 -4.53 10.42
CA TRP A 170 -24.02 -4.90 11.81
C TRP A 170 -24.75 -3.93 12.74
N TYR A 171 -24.62 -2.62 12.50
CA TYR A 171 -25.25 -1.61 13.34
C TYR A 171 -26.78 -1.80 13.33
N ARG A 172 -27.39 -1.98 12.15
CA ARG A 172 -28.82 -2.28 12.03
C ARG A 172 -29.20 -3.64 12.62
N ASN A 173 -28.36 -4.66 12.50
CA ASN A 173 -28.62 -5.96 13.15
C ASN A 173 -28.56 -5.85 14.68
N LYS A 174 -27.68 -5.02 15.22
CA LYS A 174 -27.62 -4.74 16.66
C LYS A 174 -28.89 -4.03 17.14
N GLU A 175 -29.42 -3.09 16.36
CA GLU A 175 -30.68 -2.40 16.70
C GLU A 175 -31.90 -3.31 16.57
N ARG A 176 -31.96 -4.15 15.52
CA ARG A 176 -33.05 -5.12 15.33
C ARG A 176 -32.99 -6.32 16.28
N GLY A 177 -31.81 -6.65 16.82
CA GLY A 177 -31.59 -7.85 17.61
C GLY A 177 -31.77 -9.12 16.77
N TYR A 178 -32.63 -10.04 17.24
CA TYR A 178 -32.93 -11.30 16.55
C TYR A 178 -34.07 -11.19 15.52
N LYS A 179 -34.62 -10.00 15.28
CA LYS A 179 -35.69 -9.78 14.30
C LYS A 179 -35.12 -9.73 12.88
N THR A 180 -35.79 -10.37 11.94
CA THR A 180 -35.54 -10.18 10.51
C THR A 180 -35.98 -8.78 10.06
N PRO A 181 -35.46 -8.26 8.93
CA PRO A 181 -36.00 -7.05 8.30
C PRO A 181 -37.51 -7.16 8.06
N SER A 182 -38.23 -6.03 8.14
CA SER A 182 -39.67 -5.97 7.89
C SER A 182 -40.01 -5.85 6.39
N ASP A 183 -41.27 -6.06 6.02
CA ASP A 183 -41.74 -5.80 4.64
C ASP A 183 -41.59 -4.32 4.24
N GLU A 184 -41.65 -3.41 5.22
CA GLU A 184 -41.35 -1.99 5.02
C GLU A 184 -39.85 -1.76 4.75
N ASP A 185 -38.95 -2.40 5.52
CA ASP A 185 -37.50 -2.37 5.22
C ASP A 185 -37.25 -2.89 3.79
N HIS A 186 -37.93 -3.97 3.38
CA HIS A 186 -37.79 -4.56 2.05
C HIS A 186 -38.30 -3.67 0.92
N SER A 187 -39.48 -3.08 1.07
CA SER A 187 -40.08 -2.24 0.04
C SER A 187 -39.38 -0.88 -0.10
N THR A 188 -39.00 -0.26 1.03
CA THR A 188 -38.36 1.07 1.02
C THR A 188 -36.89 1.02 0.59
N CYS A 189 -36.15 -0.07 0.87
CA CYS A 189 -34.74 -0.16 0.45
C CYS A 189 -34.58 -0.21 -1.08
N MET A 190 -35.55 -0.79 -1.79
CA MET A 190 -35.53 -0.90 -3.25
C MET A 190 -35.72 0.45 -3.97
N ILE A 191 -36.16 1.48 -3.24
CA ILE A 191 -36.40 2.83 -3.76
C ILE A 191 -35.56 3.89 -3.01
N ASN A 192 -34.47 3.47 -2.35
CA ASN A 192 -33.52 4.35 -1.64
C ASN A 192 -34.15 5.17 -0.49
N GLN A 193 -35.15 4.64 0.21
CA GLN A 193 -35.84 5.31 1.31
C GLN A 193 -35.67 4.59 2.65
N ALA A 194 -35.84 5.34 3.74
CA ALA A 194 -35.94 4.77 5.09
C ALA A 194 -37.28 4.02 5.26
N PRO A 195 -37.35 3.02 6.17
CA PRO A 195 -36.30 2.53 7.06
C PRO A 195 -35.30 1.56 6.41
N GLY A 196 -35.57 1.08 5.20
CA GLY A 196 -34.76 0.10 4.48
C GLY A 196 -33.36 0.58 4.11
N CYS A 197 -33.22 1.85 3.74
CA CYS A 197 -31.96 2.57 3.59
C CYS A 197 -31.78 3.52 4.78
N PRO A 198 -30.99 3.16 5.80
CA PRO A 198 -30.84 4.00 6.97
C PRO A 198 -29.92 5.20 6.72
N ASP A 199 -30.16 6.30 7.42
CA ASP A 199 -29.29 7.48 7.40
C ASP A 199 -28.13 7.32 8.41
N LEU A 200 -27.34 6.25 8.29
CA LEU A 200 -26.15 6.03 9.12
C LEU A 200 -24.95 6.79 8.57
N SER A 201 -23.96 7.04 9.43
CA SER A 201 -22.72 7.71 9.04
C SER A 201 -21.45 6.92 9.36
N ILE A 202 -20.38 7.22 8.62
CA ILE A 202 -19.01 6.79 8.94
C ILE A 202 -18.22 8.02 9.36
N LEU A 203 -17.59 7.98 10.53
CA LEU A 203 -16.68 9.03 10.97
C LEU A 203 -15.31 8.82 10.30
N SER A 204 -14.77 9.89 9.74
CA SER A 204 -13.46 9.93 9.09
C SER A 204 -12.65 11.13 9.56
N PHE A 205 -11.40 11.26 9.11
CA PHE A 205 -10.47 12.28 9.59
C PHE A 205 -10.04 13.24 8.47
N MET A 206 -9.87 14.53 8.79
CA MET A 206 -9.24 15.49 7.88
C MET A 206 -7.85 14.99 7.46
N GLY A 207 -7.50 15.15 6.18
CA GLY A 207 -6.26 14.60 5.60
C GLY A 207 -6.35 13.15 5.13
N ALA A 208 -7.43 12.42 5.43
CA ALA A 208 -7.54 11.00 5.08
C ALA A 208 -7.65 10.74 3.58
N PHE A 209 -7.26 9.54 3.14
CA PHE A 209 -7.52 9.01 1.81
C PHE A 209 -7.92 7.54 1.86
N HIS A 210 -9.18 7.26 1.53
CA HIS A 210 -9.76 5.92 1.60
C HIS A 210 -10.24 5.40 0.24
N GLY A 211 -9.98 6.13 -0.83
CA GLY A 211 -10.36 5.78 -2.20
C GLY A 211 -11.24 6.85 -2.84
N ARG A 212 -11.72 6.54 -4.05
CA ARG A 212 -12.38 7.51 -4.95
C ARG A 212 -13.79 7.10 -5.42
N THR A 213 -14.26 5.91 -5.06
CA THR A 213 -15.70 5.57 -5.20
C THR A 213 -16.51 6.42 -4.23
N MET A 214 -17.79 6.69 -4.50
CA MET A 214 -18.55 7.72 -3.77
C MET A 214 -18.57 7.57 -2.24
N GLY A 215 -18.70 6.35 -1.71
CA GLY A 215 -18.67 6.11 -0.26
C GLY A 215 -17.28 6.32 0.33
N CYS A 216 -16.25 5.79 -0.33
CA CYS A 216 -14.84 6.06 0.02
C CYS A 216 -14.50 7.54 -0.05
N LEU A 217 -14.98 8.25 -1.08
CA LEU A 217 -14.69 9.65 -1.33
C LEU A 217 -15.31 10.57 -0.26
N ALA A 218 -16.46 10.18 0.31
CA ALA A 218 -17.06 10.86 1.45
C ALA A 218 -16.16 10.85 2.69
N THR A 219 -15.36 9.79 2.83
CA THR A 219 -14.38 9.62 3.93
C THR A 219 -12.96 10.04 3.57
N THR A 220 -12.71 10.44 2.31
CA THR A 220 -11.43 11.01 1.86
C THR A 220 -11.48 12.54 2.02
N HIS A 221 -10.44 13.14 2.58
CA HIS A 221 -10.29 14.59 2.81
C HIS A 221 -8.85 15.07 2.54
N SER A 222 -8.26 14.57 1.45
CA SER A 222 -6.84 14.74 1.13
C SER A 222 -6.54 15.99 0.31
N LYS A 223 -7.21 16.18 -0.84
CA LYS A 223 -6.97 17.30 -1.76
C LYS A 223 -8.28 17.75 -2.40
N VAL A 224 -8.39 19.05 -2.71
CA VAL A 224 -9.58 19.65 -3.34
C VAL A 224 -9.91 18.95 -4.66
N ILE A 225 -8.90 18.73 -5.53
CA ILE A 225 -9.07 18.09 -6.84
C ILE A 225 -9.61 16.65 -6.78
N HIS A 226 -9.53 15.99 -5.62
CA HIS A 226 -10.12 14.67 -5.44
C HIS A 226 -11.63 14.72 -5.20
N LYS A 227 -12.15 15.83 -4.65
CA LYS A 227 -13.52 15.94 -4.13
C LYS A 227 -14.41 16.91 -4.89
N LEU A 228 -13.84 17.96 -5.47
CA LEU A 228 -14.57 19.02 -6.14
C LEU A 228 -15.52 18.43 -7.20
N ASP A 229 -16.72 18.98 -7.30
CA ASP A 229 -17.78 18.61 -8.26
C ASP A 229 -18.38 17.19 -8.11
N VAL A 230 -18.04 16.45 -7.05
CA VAL A 230 -18.63 15.12 -6.77
C VAL A 230 -19.62 15.19 -5.60
N PRO A 231 -20.87 14.71 -5.75
CA PRO A 231 -21.81 14.59 -4.65
C PRO A 231 -21.22 13.78 -3.48
N SER A 232 -21.59 14.14 -2.25
CA SER A 232 -21.05 13.52 -1.05
C SER A 232 -22.12 13.25 0.00
N PHE A 233 -21.73 12.54 1.05
CA PHE A 233 -22.58 12.28 2.20
C PHE A 233 -22.23 13.27 3.30
N ASP A 234 -23.25 13.89 3.89
CA ASP A 234 -23.11 14.63 5.15
C ASP A 234 -22.80 13.59 6.24
N TRP A 235 -21.52 13.39 6.56
CA TRP A 235 -20.95 12.48 7.57
C TRP A 235 -19.92 13.23 8.45
N PRO A 236 -19.61 12.76 9.68
CA PRO A 236 -18.66 13.42 10.56
C PRO A 236 -17.22 13.38 10.05
N ILE A 237 -16.53 14.51 10.18
CA ILE A 237 -15.11 14.67 9.85
C ILE A 237 -14.41 15.21 11.10
N ALA A 238 -13.58 14.38 11.73
CA ALA A 238 -12.76 14.76 12.87
C ALA A 238 -11.40 15.34 12.43
N PRO A 239 -10.74 16.18 13.24
CA PRO A 239 -9.35 16.55 12.98
C PRO A 239 -8.41 15.34 13.21
N PHE A 240 -7.40 15.19 12.36
CA PHE A 240 -6.25 14.32 12.63
C PHE A 240 -5.15 15.15 13.32
N PRO A 241 -4.44 14.62 14.35
CA PRO A 241 -3.41 15.37 15.07
C PRO A 241 -2.32 15.93 14.14
N LYS A 242 -1.99 17.22 14.31
CA LYS A 242 -0.85 17.85 13.61
C LYS A 242 0.34 18.00 14.54
N LEU A 243 1.19 16.98 14.59
CA LEU A 243 2.36 16.99 15.47
C LEU A 243 3.38 18.08 15.08
N GLN A 244 3.95 18.72 16.10
CA GLN A 244 5.09 19.62 15.99
C GLN A 244 6.39 18.82 16.15
N TYR A 245 7.44 19.25 15.44
CA TYR A 245 8.73 18.58 15.34
C TYR A 245 9.87 19.57 15.63
N PRO A 246 10.99 19.14 16.24
CA PRO A 246 11.33 17.78 16.69
C PRO A 246 10.41 17.26 17.80
N LEU A 247 10.07 15.97 17.80
CA LEU A 247 9.03 15.42 18.69
C LEU A 247 9.37 15.59 20.17
N GLU A 248 10.67 15.47 20.48
CA GLU A 248 11.23 15.57 21.83
C GLU A 248 11.03 16.96 22.43
N GLU A 249 11.03 18.01 21.60
CA GLU A 249 10.85 19.41 22.03
C GLU A 249 9.38 19.77 22.27
N PHE A 250 8.45 19.09 21.58
CA PHE A 250 7.01 19.42 21.60
C PHE A 250 6.15 18.33 22.24
N THR A 251 6.71 17.54 23.17
CA THR A 251 6.01 16.40 23.78
C THR A 251 4.66 16.80 24.41
N ARG A 252 4.62 17.93 25.14
CA ARG A 252 3.40 18.41 25.81
C ARG A 252 2.36 18.92 24.82
N GLU A 253 2.79 19.73 23.86
CA GLU A 253 1.95 20.32 22.82
C GLU A 253 1.32 19.23 21.95
N ASN A 254 2.09 18.22 21.60
CA ASN A 254 1.63 17.05 20.84
C ASN A 254 0.61 16.22 21.61
N ALA A 255 0.84 15.98 22.91
CA ALA A 255 -0.13 15.28 23.76
C ALA A 255 -1.45 16.04 23.91
N LEU A 256 -1.40 17.37 24.02
CA LEU A 256 -2.59 18.24 24.07
C LEU A 256 -3.35 18.23 22.74
N GLU A 257 -2.66 18.28 21.61
CA GLU A 257 -3.27 18.21 20.27
C GLU A 257 -3.95 16.85 20.04
N GLU A 258 -3.30 15.75 20.41
CA GLU A 258 -3.91 14.41 20.32
C GLU A 258 -5.14 14.28 21.22
N ALA A 259 -5.09 14.81 22.45
CA ALA A 259 -6.22 14.81 23.37
C ALA A 259 -7.42 15.60 22.82
N ARG A 260 -7.17 16.81 22.29
CA ARG A 260 -8.19 17.64 21.64
C ARG A 260 -8.86 16.91 20.48
N CYS A 261 -8.08 16.27 19.62
CA CYS A 261 -8.64 15.50 18.49
C CYS A 261 -9.52 14.33 18.95
N LEU A 262 -9.15 13.63 20.05
CA LEU A 262 -9.96 12.54 20.60
C LEU A 262 -11.27 13.05 21.22
N GLU A 263 -11.24 14.18 21.94
CA GLU A 263 -12.45 14.82 22.49
C GLU A 263 -13.42 15.20 21.36
N GLU A 264 -12.92 15.78 20.27
CA GLU A 264 -13.75 16.12 19.11
C GLU A 264 -14.36 14.88 18.40
N VAL A 265 -13.67 13.74 18.42
CA VAL A 265 -14.25 12.48 17.92
C VAL A 265 -15.47 12.07 18.77
N GLU A 266 -15.36 12.12 20.10
CA GLU A 266 -16.47 11.78 20.99
C GLU A 266 -17.66 12.74 20.81
N ASP A 267 -17.37 14.05 20.75
CA ASP A 267 -18.38 15.09 20.51
C ASP A 267 -19.11 14.89 19.18
N LEU A 268 -18.37 14.54 18.11
CA LEU A 268 -18.98 14.24 16.81
C LEU A 268 -19.88 13.01 16.91
N ILE A 269 -19.47 11.93 17.58
CA ILE A 269 -20.31 10.74 17.75
C ILE A 269 -21.63 11.09 18.44
N VAL A 270 -21.59 11.88 19.51
CA VAL A 270 -22.79 12.34 20.24
C VAL A 270 -23.66 13.24 19.36
N LYS A 271 -23.07 14.24 18.72
CA LYS A 271 -23.76 15.21 17.85
C LYS A 271 -24.46 14.53 16.69
N TRP A 272 -23.81 13.56 16.03
CA TRP A 272 -24.36 12.85 14.89
C TRP A 272 -25.51 11.93 15.28
N ARG A 273 -25.43 11.31 16.46
CA ARG A 273 -26.56 10.58 17.04
C ARG A 273 -27.78 11.48 17.27
N GLN A 274 -27.58 12.68 17.81
CA GLN A 274 -28.67 13.65 18.04
C GLN A 274 -29.30 14.16 16.74
N LYS A 275 -28.53 14.21 15.63
CA LYS A 275 -29.03 14.56 14.29
C LYS A 275 -29.89 13.46 13.63
N GLY A 276 -30.09 12.32 14.29
CA GLY A 276 -30.73 11.15 13.68
C GLY A 276 -29.85 10.41 12.68
N LYS A 277 -28.54 10.71 12.66
CA LYS A 277 -27.56 10.12 11.75
C LYS A 277 -26.43 9.39 12.50
N PRO A 278 -26.72 8.29 13.22
CA PRO A 278 -25.74 7.72 14.12
C PRO A 278 -24.50 7.17 13.41
N VAL A 279 -23.34 7.32 14.07
CA VAL A 279 -22.06 6.82 13.58
C VAL A 279 -22.00 5.30 13.74
N ALA A 280 -22.00 4.59 12.61
CA ALA A 280 -21.92 3.13 12.58
C ALA A 280 -20.49 2.60 12.68
N GLY A 281 -19.50 3.41 12.29
CA GLY A 281 -18.10 3.05 12.35
C GLY A 281 -17.15 4.24 12.17
N ILE A 282 -15.88 4.01 12.50
CA ILE A 282 -14.77 4.96 12.34
C ILE A 282 -13.78 4.35 11.36
N VAL A 283 -13.31 5.13 10.39
CA VAL A 283 -12.24 4.75 9.47
C VAL A 283 -11.04 5.68 9.64
N ILE A 284 -9.84 5.09 9.72
CA ILE A 284 -8.59 5.82 9.96
C ILE A 284 -7.39 5.06 9.37
N GLU A 285 -6.39 5.80 8.90
CA GLU A 285 -5.07 5.31 8.51
C GLU A 285 -4.10 5.36 9.72
N PRO A 286 -3.28 4.34 9.99
CA PRO A 286 -2.24 4.41 11.04
C PRO A 286 -1.20 5.51 10.82
N ILE A 287 -0.91 5.84 9.56
CA ILE A 287 -0.17 7.03 9.13
C ILE A 287 -0.89 7.52 7.88
N GLN A 288 -1.41 8.76 7.88
CA GLN A 288 -2.14 9.28 6.72
C GLN A 288 -1.17 9.50 5.56
N ALA A 289 -1.39 8.86 4.42
CA ALA A 289 -0.43 8.90 3.31
C ALA A 289 -0.65 10.12 2.40
N GLU A 290 -1.71 10.12 1.59
CA GLU A 290 -1.95 11.16 0.59
C GLU A 290 -2.11 12.56 1.20
N GLY A 291 -2.65 12.63 2.42
CA GLY A 291 -2.82 13.87 3.18
C GLY A 291 -1.54 14.53 3.68
N GLY A 292 -0.38 13.91 3.45
CA GLY A 292 0.92 14.51 3.77
C GLY A 292 1.73 13.75 4.82
N ASP A 293 1.68 12.42 4.85
CA ASP A 293 2.45 11.60 5.80
C ASP A 293 2.23 12.06 7.26
N ASN A 294 0.97 12.20 7.69
CA ASN A 294 0.65 12.65 9.04
C ASN A 294 0.73 11.47 10.02
N HIS A 295 1.57 11.61 11.05
CA HIS A 295 1.74 10.62 12.12
C HIS A 295 0.95 11.02 13.37
N ALA A 296 0.60 10.03 14.19
CA ALA A 296 0.12 10.21 15.56
C ALA A 296 0.78 9.15 16.45
N SER A 297 0.78 9.37 17.76
CA SER A 297 1.36 8.46 18.72
C SER A 297 0.59 7.12 18.76
N PRO A 298 1.24 6.02 19.14
CA PRO A 298 0.53 4.77 19.43
C PRO A 298 -0.55 4.93 20.51
N ASP A 299 -0.42 5.91 21.42
CA ASP A 299 -1.40 6.16 22.47
C ASP A 299 -2.71 6.72 21.93
N PHE A 300 -2.62 7.68 21.00
CA PHE A 300 -3.77 8.21 20.28
C PHE A 300 -4.62 7.09 19.66
N PHE A 301 -3.99 6.15 18.95
CA PHE A 301 -4.73 5.04 18.32
C PHE A 301 -5.35 4.06 19.31
N ARG A 302 -4.69 3.80 20.45
CA ARG A 302 -5.27 2.95 21.51
C ARG A 302 -6.50 3.61 22.13
N ARG A 303 -6.41 4.90 22.49
CA ARG A 303 -7.52 5.68 23.02
C ARG A 303 -8.67 5.78 22.01
N LEU A 304 -8.37 6.03 20.74
CA LEU A 304 -9.38 6.00 19.67
C LEU A 304 -10.05 4.63 19.53
N ARG A 305 -9.30 3.53 19.70
CA ARG A 305 -9.87 2.19 19.67
C ARG A 305 -10.83 1.95 20.83
N ASP A 306 -10.54 2.47 22.02
CA ASP A 306 -11.41 2.36 23.19
C ASP A 306 -12.74 3.11 22.97
N ILE A 307 -12.71 4.25 22.28
CA ILE A 307 -13.91 4.97 21.84
C ILE A 307 -14.78 4.10 20.90
N ALA A 308 -14.19 3.18 20.10
CA ALA A 308 -14.86 2.49 18.99
C ALA A 308 -15.51 1.10 19.26
N ARG A 309 -15.31 0.45 20.42
CA ARG A 309 -15.33 -1.05 20.56
C ARG A 309 -16.71 -1.78 20.58
N LYS A 310 -17.49 -1.87 19.49
CA LYS A 310 -18.65 -2.83 19.34
C LYS A 310 -18.75 -3.47 17.88
N PRO A 311 -19.13 -4.79 17.66
CA PRO A 311 -18.67 -5.73 16.54
C PRO A 311 -19.25 -5.68 15.06
N TYR A 312 -19.20 -6.73 14.15
CA TYR A 312 -19.27 -6.63 12.61
C TYR A 312 -19.75 -7.88 11.72
N ARG A 313 -20.11 -7.77 10.36
CA ARG A 313 -20.09 -8.80 9.18
C ARG A 313 -20.36 -8.26 7.68
N ILE A 314 -19.78 -8.79 6.51
CA ILE A 314 -20.05 -8.47 5.01
C ILE A 314 -19.77 -9.58 3.93
N PHE A 315 -20.24 -9.40 2.66
CA PHE A 315 -20.01 -10.11 1.35
C PHE A 315 -19.91 -9.22 0.03
N ASN A 316 -19.33 -9.70 -1.12
CA ASN A 316 -19.57 -9.21 -2.53
C ASN A 316 -19.16 -10.21 -3.69
N THR A 317 -19.37 -9.83 -4.99
CA THR A 317 -19.33 -10.70 -6.20
C THR A 317 -17.98 -11.31 -6.61
N TRP A 318 -16.90 -10.53 -6.68
CA TRP A 318 -15.60 -11.04 -7.17
C TRP A 318 -14.67 -11.48 -6.05
N MET A 319 -14.93 -11.02 -4.83
CA MET A 319 -14.12 -11.30 -3.66
C MET A 319 -12.61 -11.34 -3.95
N GLY A 320 -12.05 -10.38 -4.69
CA GLY A 320 -10.64 -10.42 -5.10
C GLY A 320 -10.36 -11.24 -6.37
N ASP A 321 -9.20 -11.91 -6.41
CA ASP A 321 -8.69 -12.63 -7.58
C ASP A 321 -7.67 -13.70 -7.10
N PRO A 322 -7.90 -15.02 -7.36
CA PRO A 322 -7.00 -16.08 -6.90
C PRO A 322 -5.56 -15.93 -7.40
N SER A 323 -5.36 -15.34 -8.59
CA SER A 323 -4.01 -15.10 -9.13
C SER A 323 -3.22 -14.17 -8.21
N LYS A 324 -3.88 -13.19 -7.58
CA LYS A 324 -3.24 -12.28 -6.61
C LYS A 324 -2.91 -12.97 -5.30
N ASN A 325 -3.71 -13.94 -4.87
CA ASN A 325 -3.40 -14.75 -3.68
C ASN A 325 -2.18 -15.66 -3.91
N LEU A 326 -2.03 -16.20 -5.12
CA LEU A 326 -0.85 -16.99 -5.49
C LEU A 326 0.43 -16.14 -5.42
N PHE A 327 0.42 -14.95 -6.00
CA PHE A 327 1.55 -14.02 -5.87
C PHE A 327 1.77 -13.60 -4.41
N LEU A 328 0.72 -13.26 -3.67
CA LEU A 328 0.81 -12.84 -2.27
C LEU A 328 1.44 -13.91 -1.38
N SER A 329 1.09 -15.19 -1.57
CA SER A 329 1.69 -16.30 -0.81
C SER A 329 3.21 -16.34 -1.01
N GLU A 330 3.70 -16.24 -2.25
CA GLU A 330 5.15 -16.22 -2.51
C GLU A 330 5.82 -14.94 -2.05
N VAL A 331 5.17 -13.78 -2.15
CA VAL A 331 5.66 -12.53 -1.55
C VAL A 331 5.86 -12.69 -0.04
N LEU A 332 4.88 -13.27 0.66
CA LEU A 332 4.98 -13.52 2.11
C LEU A 332 6.09 -14.54 2.44
N ASN A 333 6.28 -15.56 1.60
CA ASN A 333 7.39 -16.50 1.73
C ASN A 333 8.76 -15.82 1.58
N VAL A 334 8.91 -14.93 0.58
CA VAL A 334 10.12 -14.11 0.38
C VAL A 334 10.37 -13.23 1.60
N ILE A 335 9.35 -12.49 2.07
CA ILE A 335 9.45 -11.62 3.25
C ILE A 335 9.97 -12.38 4.47
N ARG A 336 9.44 -13.59 4.73
CA ARG A 336 9.89 -14.43 5.86
C ARG A 336 11.27 -15.00 5.65
N ARG A 337 11.52 -15.60 4.48
CA ARG A 337 12.77 -16.30 4.16
C ARG A 337 13.97 -15.36 4.15
N GLU A 338 13.77 -14.13 3.70
CA GLU A 338 14.82 -13.12 3.54
C GLU A 338 14.81 -12.08 4.67
N ASN A 339 13.97 -12.28 5.69
CA ASN A 339 13.84 -11.41 6.85
C ASN A 339 13.65 -9.91 6.51
N LEU A 340 12.79 -9.63 5.52
CA LEU A 340 12.67 -8.28 4.95
C LEU A 340 12.10 -7.24 5.92
N LEU A 341 11.42 -7.65 7.00
CA LEU A 341 10.96 -6.72 8.04
C LEU A 341 12.13 -6.14 8.86
N GLU A 342 13.16 -6.96 9.12
CA GLU A 342 14.40 -6.51 9.76
C GLU A 342 15.17 -5.58 8.81
N GLU A 343 15.22 -5.92 7.52
CA GLU A 343 15.82 -5.05 6.50
C GLU A 343 15.15 -3.68 6.46
N VAL A 344 13.82 -3.62 6.42
CA VAL A 344 13.05 -2.36 6.46
C VAL A 344 13.33 -1.56 7.73
N THR A 345 13.52 -2.23 8.87
CA THR A 345 13.86 -1.56 10.13
C THR A 345 15.25 -0.93 10.05
N ARG A 346 16.23 -1.67 9.53
CA ARG A 346 17.61 -1.20 9.38
C ARG A 346 17.73 -0.08 8.34
N SER A 347 17.27 -0.31 7.11
CA SER A 347 17.36 0.67 6.02
C SER A 347 16.49 1.89 6.30
N GLY A 348 15.34 1.71 6.94
CA GLY A 348 14.48 2.78 7.42
C GLY A 348 15.17 3.69 8.45
N LYS A 349 15.87 3.11 9.42
CA LYS A 349 16.66 3.88 10.41
C LYS A 349 17.78 4.69 9.72
N ALA A 350 18.51 4.07 8.80
CA ALA A 350 19.56 4.76 8.04
C ALA A 350 18.98 5.92 7.23
N LEU A 351 17.84 5.71 6.56
CA LEU A 351 17.14 6.73 5.79
C LEU A 351 16.72 7.89 6.67
N LEU A 352 16.04 7.61 7.79
CA LEU A 352 15.53 8.64 8.69
C LEU A 352 16.66 9.47 9.32
N ASN A 353 17.76 8.82 9.73
CA ASN A 353 18.94 9.52 10.23
C ASN A 353 19.54 10.47 9.17
N GLY A 354 19.69 9.99 7.94
CA GLY A 354 20.17 10.82 6.84
C GLY A 354 19.24 11.99 6.51
N LEU A 355 17.92 11.81 6.63
CA LEU A 355 16.97 12.91 6.49
C LEU A 355 17.12 13.96 7.60
N TYR A 356 17.39 13.55 8.85
CA TYR A 356 17.69 14.49 9.93
C TYR A 356 18.99 15.26 9.69
N GLU A 357 20.04 14.60 9.19
CA GLU A 357 21.30 15.24 8.83
C GLU A 357 21.12 16.27 7.71
N LEU A 358 20.38 15.91 6.64
CA LEU A 358 20.06 16.85 5.56
C LEU A 358 19.19 18.01 6.05
N GLN A 359 18.21 17.75 6.92
CA GLN A 359 17.40 18.81 7.52
C GLN A 359 18.27 19.81 8.29
N ALA A 360 19.23 19.33 9.08
CA ALA A 360 20.17 20.18 9.81
C ALA A 360 21.09 20.99 8.86
N GLN A 361 21.46 20.42 7.71
CA GLN A 361 22.31 21.07 6.70
C GLN A 361 21.57 22.10 5.83
N TYR A 362 20.27 21.90 5.60
CA TYR A 362 19.42 22.75 4.74
C TYR A 362 18.14 23.22 5.46
N PRO A 363 18.22 23.86 6.65
CA PRO A 363 17.04 24.18 7.47
C PRO A 363 16.10 25.22 6.85
N GLY A 364 16.56 25.98 5.86
CA GLY A 364 15.72 26.90 5.09
C GLY A 364 14.85 26.22 4.02
N ILE A 365 15.20 24.99 3.64
CA ILE A 365 14.52 24.22 2.59
C ILE A 365 13.75 23.04 3.22
N LEU A 366 14.33 22.39 4.22
CA LEU A 366 13.86 21.14 4.79
C LEU A 366 13.37 21.32 6.23
N SER A 367 12.26 20.66 6.56
CA SER A 367 11.74 20.60 7.92
C SER A 367 10.93 19.33 8.17
N ARG A 368 10.66 19.02 9.45
CA ARG A 368 9.72 17.98 9.89
C ARG A 368 9.99 16.59 9.29
N ALA A 369 11.26 16.21 9.18
CA ALA A 369 11.65 14.83 8.87
C ALA A 369 10.98 13.87 9.86
N ARG A 370 10.39 12.78 9.34
CA ARG A 370 9.59 11.83 10.11
C ARG A 370 9.52 10.49 9.40
N GLY A 371 9.26 9.42 10.14
CA GLY A 371 9.02 8.11 9.54
C GLY A 371 8.98 6.95 10.52
N GLN A 372 8.55 5.79 10.02
CA GLN A 372 8.60 4.51 10.72
C GLN A 372 8.99 3.41 9.72
N GLY A 373 10.09 2.70 10.00
CA GLY A 373 10.72 1.86 8.97
C GLY A 373 11.12 2.71 7.77
N THR A 374 10.91 2.21 6.55
CA THR A 374 11.16 2.97 5.31
C THR A 374 10.02 3.90 4.92
N PHE A 375 8.92 3.92 5.68
CA PHE A 375 7.79 4.84 5.47
C PHE A 375 8.15 6.21 6.06
N CYS A 376 8.96 6.97 5.32
CA CYS A 376 9.49 8.26 5.74
C CYS A 376 8.94 9.41 4.89
N ALA A 377 9.04 10.63 5.41
CA ALA A 377 8.76 11.87 4.70
C ALA A 377 9.54 13.05 5.29
N ILE A 378 9.62 14.13 4.51
CA ILE A 378 10.20 15.41 4.90
C ILE A 378 9.41 16.55 4.24
N ASP A 379 9.17 17.64 4.96
CA ASP A 379 8.49 18.82 4.42
C ASP A 379 9.51 19.72 3.72
N ILE A 380 9.12 20.24 2.56
CA ILE A 380 9.84 21.27 1.82
C ILE A 380 9.23 22.63 2.15
N CYS A 381 9.98 23.72 2.01
CA CYS A 381 9.53 25.09 2.29
C CYS A 381 8.18 25.43 1.63
N ASP A 382 7.98 25.02 0.38
CA ASP A 382 6.77 25.23 -0.40
C ASP A 382 6.57 24.14 -1.49
N GLY A 383 5.40 24.13 -2.12
CA GLY A 383 5.02 23.14 -3.13
C GLY A 383 5.77 23.27 -4.46
N ALA A 384 6.10 24.48 -4.90
CA ALA A 384 6.80 24.69 -6.17
C ALA A 384 8.26 24.23 -6.09
N THR A 385 8.90 24.50 -4.95
CA THR A 385 10.23 24.00 -4.61
C THR A 385 10.22 22.47 -4.48
N ARG A 386 9.19 21.90 -3.84
CA ARG A 386 9.00 20.44 -3.77
C ARG A 386 8.95 19.82 -5.16
N ASP A 387 8.11 20.35 -6.05
CA ASP A 387 7.93 19.83 -7.41
C ASP A 387 9.23 19.95 -8.22
N THR A 388 9.96 21.06 -8.06
CA THR A 388 11.29 21.26 -8.69
C THR A 388 12.31 20.23 -8.21
N ILE A 389 12.37 19.97 -6.90
CA ILE A 389 13.28 18.97 -6.31
C ILE A 389 12.94 17.56 -6.83
N LEU A 390 11.66 17.20 -6.93
CA LEU A 390 11.23 15.92 -7.49
C LEU A 390 11.71 15.73 -8.93
N VAL A 391 11.57 16.76 -9.78
CA VAL A 391 12.04 16.73 -11.17
C VAL A 391 13.56 16.58 -11.23
N LYS A 392 14.30 17.40 -10.47
CA LYS A 392 15.77 17.34 -10.44
C LYS A 392 16.30 15.99 -9.92
N ALA A 393 15.65 15.41 -8.91
CA ALA A 393 15.99 14.08 -8.40
C ALA A 393 15.76 12.99 -9.46
N ARG A 394 14.62 13.08 -10.17
CA ARG A 394 14.29 12.16 -11.28
C ARG A 394 15.31 12.25 -12.40
N ASP A 395 15.70 13.44 -12.80
CA ASP A 395 16.71 13.66 -13.86
C ASP A 395 18.11 13.18 -13.44
N LYS A 396 18.38 13.09 -12.13
CA LYS A 396 19.57 12.43 -11.58
C LYS A 396 19.40 10.93 -11.31
N GLY A 397 18.25 10.36 -11.65
CA GLY A 397 18.02 8.92 -11.58
C GLY A 397 17.36 8.43 -10.29
N VAL A 398 16.68 9.28 -9.53
CA VAL A 398 15.91 8.87 -8.34
C VAL A 398 14.45 9.30 -8.47
N LEU A 399 13.54 8.34 -8.47
CA LEU A 399 12.11 8.59 -8.52
C LEU A 399 11.54 8.70 -7.10
N LEU A 400 11.03 9.89 -6.77
CA LEU A 400 10.43 10.22 -5.48
C LEU A 400 8.94 10.58 -5.64
N GLY A 401 8.18 10.44 -4.55
CA GLY A 401 6.76 10.81 -4.51
C GLY A 401 6.52 12.09 -3.72
N GLY A 402 5.58 12.93 -4.18
CA GLY A 402 5.02 14.02 -3.37
C GLY A 402 3.77 13.57 -2.60
N CYS A 403 3.53 14.17 -1.44
CA CYS A 403 2.27 14.07 -0.68
C CYS A 403 1.93 15.41 -0.02
N GLY A 404 0.67 15.55 0.44
CA GLY A 404 0.17 16.83 0.95
C GLY A 404 0.43 17.97 -0.04
N ASP A 405 0.64 19.16 0.52
CA ASP A 405 0.90 20.37 -0.27
C ASP A 405 2.38 20.54 -0.63
N ARG A 406 3.30 20.12 0.26
CA ARG A 406 4.73 20.43 0.15
C ARG A 406 5.69 19.36 0.67
N SER A 407 5.24 18.12 0.87
CA SER A 407 6.08 17.05 1.41
C SER A 407 6.62 16.14 0.30
N ILE A 408 7.82 15.61 0.52
CA ILE A 408 8.39 14.48 -0.22
C ILE A 408 8.28 13.25 0.67
N ARG A 409 7.84 12.13 0.09
CA ARG A 409 7.67 10.84 0.76
C ARG A 409 8.51 9.75 0.12
N PHE A 410 8.89 8.78 0.94
CA PHE A 410 9.73 7.66 0.57
C PHE A 410 8.92 6.37 0.75
N ARG A 411 8.76 5.62 -0.34
CA ARG A 411 8.01 4.35 -0.42
C ARG A 411 8.81 3.33 -1.24
N PRO A 412 10.01 2.92 -0.76
CA PRO A 412 10.78 1.93 -1.47
C PRO A 412 10.18 0.52 -1.31
N ALA A 413 10.61 -0.42 -2.15
CA ALA A 413 10.22 -1.83 -2.01
C ALA A 413 10.86 -2.44 -0.75
N LEU A 414 10.35 -3.58 -0.28
CA LEU A 414 10.88 -4.28 0.91
C LEU A 414 12.29 -4.84 0.71
N VAL A 415 12.75 -4.92 -0.55
CA VAL A 415 14.11 -5.32 -0.94
C VAL A 415 15.09 -4.14 -0.96
N PHE A 416 14.65 -2.95 -0.53
CA PHE A 416 15.49 -1.77 -0.41
C PHE A 416 16.43 -1.86 0.79
N LYS A 417 17.69 -1.53 0.55
CA LYS A 417 18.82 -1.84 1.42
C LYS A 417 19.60 -0.58 1.74
N GLU A 418 20.45 -0.66 2.75
CA GLU A 418 21.27 0.45 3.23
C GLU A 418 22.16 1.08 2.14
N TYR A 419 22.74 0.30 1.21
CA TYR A 419 23.49 0.90 0.10
C TYR A 419 22.63 1.75 -0.84
N HIS A 420 21.36 1.38 -1.02
CA HIS A 420 20.42 2.20 -1.78
C HIS A 420 20.04 3.47 -1.01
N VAL A 421 19.99 3.42 0.32
CA VAL A 421 19.81 4.62 1.17
C VAL A 421 20.94 5.60 0.92
N HIS A 422 22.20 5.14 0.95
CA HIS A 422 23.35 6.01 0.70
C HIS A 422 23.33 6.61 -0.70
N LEU A 423 23.02 5.80 -1.71
CA LEU A 423 22.86 6.28 -3.09
C LEU A 423 21.77 7.37 -3.20
N LEU A 424 20.60 7.12 -2.61
CA LEU A 424 19.49 8.07 -2.54
C LEU A 424 19.91 9.37 -1.86
N LEU A 425 20.49 9.31 -0.66
CA LEU A 425 20.85 10.48 0.14
C LEU A 425 21.95 11.31 -0.54
N ASN A 426 22.93 10.66 -1.17
CA ASN A 426 23.99 11.36 -1.92
C ASN A 426 23.39 12.15 -3.10
N ILE A 427 22.56 11.51 -3.92
CA ILE A 427 21.90 12.19 -5.05
C ILE A 427 20.99 13.32 -4.55
N PHE A 428 20.23 13.07 -3.47
CA PHE A 428 19.32 14.06 -2.90
C PHE A 428 20.08 15.27 -2.33
N ASN A 429 21.19 15.05 -1.62
CA ASN A 429 22.09 16.11 -1.18
C ASN A 429 22.59 16.97 -2.35
N ASP A 430 23.03 16.35 -3.44
CA ASP A 430 23.52 17.11 -4.60
C ASP A 430 22.41 17.91 -5.29
N VAL A 431 21.15 17.45 -5.24
CA VAL A 431 19.99 18.21 -5.73
C VAL A 431 19.74 19.43 -4.85
N LEU A 432 19.80 19.26 -3.52
CA LEU A 432 19.60 20.33 -2.54
C LEU A 432 20.72 21.38 -2.60
N ALA A 433 21.97 20.95 -2.75
CA ALA A 433 23.13 21.84 -2.87
C ALA A 433 23.01 22.78 -4.09
N ASN A 434 22.44 22.28 -5.20
CA ASN A 434 22.17 23.05 -6.42
C ASN A 434 20.84 23.82 -6.39
N HIS A 435 20.18 23.88 -5.23
CA HIS A 435 18.97 24.66 -4.99
C HIS A 435 19.17 25.74 -3.92
N LYS A 436 20.26 25.69 -3.13
CA LYS A 436 20.81 26.84 -2.41
C LYS A 436 21.27 27.90 -3.41
#